data_AF-G4RLD1-F1
#
_entry.id   AF-G4RLD1-F1
#
_cell.length_a   1.000
_cell.length_b   1.000
_cell.length_c   1.000
_cell.angle_alpha   90.00
_cell.angle_beta   90.00
_cell.angle_gamma   90.00
#
_symmetry.space_group_name_H-M   'P 1'
#
loop_
_entity.id
_entity.type
_entity.pdbx_description
1 polymer ?
#
loop_
_entity_poly.entity_id
_entity_poly.type
_entity_poly.pdbx_seq_one_letter_code
_entity_poly.pdbx_strand_id
1 'polypeptide(L)'
;MSFDIVARNAVELVTEEEIKRKVGGRAYIGYEPAWPVHVGWLVWMYKARDLVEAGFEVILLEAIWHAWINDKGDMATLAEQAAKIRELAGRISSKFKFKDGRDLASDPHYWELVVRVSKAASLARIRRAIPIMGRRQEEVELDFSKLLYPAMQVADIFYLDVDVALGGLDQRRAHMLARDVAEKLGLKKPSSIHTPIITSLTGVGRMEGSSRELDEVLALYKMSKSRPGTAIYVTDTPEEISKKVWSAYCPPNETEFNPVYELAAYLLIPYHGPLEVGGRRYEDAKSLAADYRAGSVQPQTLKQAVVDGLVSALAKLR
;
A
#
# COMPACT_ATOMS: atom_id res chain seq x y z
N MET A 1 23.79 7.50 5.75
CA MET A 1 22.34 7.78 5.82
C MET A 1 21.72 6.82 6.82
N SER A 2 20.86 7.29 7.71
CA SER A 2 20.35 6.46 8.81
C SER A 2 19.29 5.49 8.33
N PHE A 3 19.37 4.24 8.78
CA PHE A 3 18.34 3.21 8.59
C PHE A 3 16.95 3.67 9.09
N ASP A 4 16.91 4.68 9.97
CA ASP A 4 15.67 5.28 10.47
C ASP A 4 14.72 5.74 9.36
N ILE A 5 15.23 6.27 8.24
CA ILE A 5 14.37 6.70 7.13
C ILE A 5 13.70 5.51 6.43
N VAL A 6 14.39 4.36 6.35
CA VAL A 6 13.86 3.11 5.81
C VAL A 6 12.74 2.60 6.71
N ALA A 7 13.00 2.54 8.02
CA ALA A 7 12.08 1.99 9.02
C ALA A 7 10.90 2.91 9.39
N ARG A 8 11.04 4.24 9.22
CA ARG A 8 10.01 5.23 9.61
C ARG A 8 8.65 4.84 9.04
N ASN A 9 7.62 4.80 9.88
CA ASN A 9 6.24 4.57 9.44
C ASN A 9 6.04 3.22 8.69
N ALA A 10 6.95 2.26 8.85
CA ALA A 10 6.71 0.86 8.48
C ALA A 10 6.01 0.15 9.65
N VAL A 11 5.09 -0.75 9.33
CA VAL A 11 4.42 -1.62 10.32
C VAL A 11 5.24 -2.88 10.56
N GLU A 12 5.90 -3.40 9.53
CA GLU A 12 6.69 -4.64 9.62
C GLU A 12 7.91 -4.57 8.69
N LEU A 13 9.03 -5.12 9.15
CA LEU A 13 10.29 -5.29 8.40
C LEU A 13 10.70 -6.77 8.44
N VAL A 14 10.81 -7.42 7.28
CA VAL A 14 11.07 -8.86 7.15
C VAL A 14 12.34 -9.12 6.33
N THR A 15 13.50 -9.36 6.92
CA THR A 15 13.89 -9.01 8.29
C THR A 15 14.69 -7.71 8.27
N GLU A 16 14.59 -6.93 9.36
CA GLU A 16 15.31 -5.67 9.51
C GLU A 16 16.82 -5.80 9.19
N GLU A 17 17.45 -6.85 9.72
CA GLU A 17 18.88 -7.11 9.55
C GLU A 17 19.26 -7.42 8.09
N GLU A 18 18.40 -8.12 7.35
CA GLU A 18 18.63 -8.32 5.91
C GLU A 18 18.49 -7.00 5.14
N ILE A 19 17.51 -6.16 5.49
CA ILE A 19 17.28 -4.86 4.82
C ILE A 19 18.49 -3.95 5.02
N LYS A 20 19.06 -3.89 6.24
CA LYS A 20 20.29 -3.12 6.53
C LYS A 20 21.45 -3.51 5.60
N ARG A 21 21.60 -4.81 5.31
CA ARG A 21 22.66 -5.33 4.41
C ARG A 21 22.37 -5.10 2.92
N LYS A 22 21.12 -4.79 2.56
CA LYS A 22 20.65 -4.62 1.18
C LYS A 22 20.50 -3.15 0.76
N VAL A 23 20.85 -2.19 1.63
CA VAL A 23 20.89 -0.77 1.27
C VAL A 23 21.78 -0.56 0.06
N GLY A 24 21.30 0.18 -0.93
CA GLY A 24 21.95 0.32 -2.23
C GLY A 24 21.48 -0.69 -3.30
N GLY A 25 20.69 -1.70 -2.91
CA GLY A 25 20.09 -2.67 -3.81
C GLY A 25 18.80 -2.17 -4.47
N ARG A 26 18.06 -3.11 -5.07
CA ARG A 26 16.77 -2.85 -5.72
C ARG A 26 15.61 -3.02 -4.75
N ALA A 27 14.81 -1.97 -4.59
CA ALA A 27 13.50 -2.05 -3.99
C ALA A 27 12.42 -1.98 -5.07
N TYR A 28 11.27 -2.63 -4.85
CA TYR A 28 10.13 -2.47 -5.75
C TYR A 28 8.81 -2.38 -5.01
N ILE A 29 7.79 -1.84 -5.67
CA ILE A 29 6.39 -2.03 -5.33
C ILE A 29 5.59 -2.19 -6.63
N GLY A 30 4.70 -3.18 -6.67
CA GLY A 30 3.71 -3.34 -7.73
C GLY A 30 2.38 -2.66 -7.35
N TYR A 31 1.74 -2.00 -8.31
CA TYR A 31 0.40 -1.46 -8.14
C TYR A 31 -0.51 -1.85 -9.31
N GLU A 32 -1.75 -2.25 -9.00
CA GLU A 32 -2.80 -2.44 -9.99
C GLU A 32 -3.29 -1.07 -10.50
N PRO A 33 -3.11 -0.70 -11.78
CA PRO A 33 -3.49 0.64 -12.23
C PRO A 33 -4.99 0.92 -12.05
N ALA A 34 -5.30 1.93 -11.23
CA ALA A 34 -6.67 2.36 -10.95
C ALA A 34 -6.72 3.88 -10.72
N TRP A 35 -7.17 4.64 -11.72
CA TRP A 35 -7.29 6.11 -11.64
C TRP A 35 -8.74 6.57 -11.43
N PRO A 36 -9.01 7.59 -10.59
CA PRO A 36 -8.10 8.26 -9.68
C PRO A 36 -7.71 7.37 -8.49
N VAL A 37 -6.49 7.57 -7.97
CA VAL A 37 -6.02 6.89 -6.76
C VAL A 37 -6.48 7.62 -5.50
N HIS A 38 -6.69 6.88 -4.41
CA HIS A 38 -7.02 7.46 -3.12
C HIS A 38 -5.75 7.89 -2.35
N VAL A 39 -5.89 8.83 -1.41
CA VAL A 39 -4.76 9.41 -0.65
C VAL A 39 -3.97 8.36 0.17
N GLY A 40 -4.57 7.22 0.48
CA GLY A 40 -3.87 6.09 1.09
C GLY A 40 -2.69 5.57 0.26
N TRP A 41 -2.69 5.78 -1.07
CA TRP A 41 -1.56 5.41 -1.93
C TRP A 41 -0.33 6.30 -1.69
N LEU A 42 -0.54 7.54 -1.23
CA LEU A 42 0.56 8.45 -0.92
C LEU A 42 1.46 7.89 0.20
N VAL A 43 0.93 7.06 1.10
CA VAL A 43 1.70 6.42 2.17
C VAL A 43 2.85 5.59 1.61
N TRP A 44 2.54 4.69 0.66
CA TRP A 44 3.57 3.86 0.04
C TRP A 44 4.41 4.65 -0.97
N MET A 45 3.85 5.66 -1.65
CA MET A 45 4.63 6.49 -2.58
C MET A 45 5.71 7.28 -1.84
N TYR A 46 5.39 7.84 -0.67
CA TYR A 46 6.40 8.51 0.16
C TYR A 46 7.36 7.52 0.81
N LYS A 47 6.93 6.31 1.19
CA LYS A 47 7.86 5.26 1.62
C LYS A 47 8.82 4.86 0.48
N ALA A 48 8.33 4.76 -0.75
CA ALA A 48 9.18 4.53 -1.92
C ALA A 48 10.19 5.67 -2.10
N ARG A 49 9.78 6.93 -1.90
CA ARG A 49 10.71 8.09 -1.90
C ARG A 49 11.75 7.97 -0.78
N ASP A 50 11.36 7.59 0.43
CA ASP A 50 12.29 7.34 1.54
C ASP A 50 13.35 6.29 1.17
N LEU A 51 12.98 5.24 0.42
CA LEU A 51 13.93 4.23 -0.07
C LEU A 51 14.89 4.79 -1.13
N VAL A 52 14.40 5.63 -2.05
CA VAL A 52 15.26 6.38 -2.98
C VAL A 52 16.26 7.23 -2.20
N GLU A 53 15.80 7.95 -1.19
CA GLU A 53 16.64 8.80 -0.34
C GLU A 53 17.65 7.97 0.47
N ALA A 54 17.29 6.75 0.87
CA ALA A 54 18.21 5.81 1.52
C ALA A 54 19.21 5.14 0.56
N GLY A 55 19.11 5.39 -0.75
CA GLY A 55 20.04 4.90 -1.77
C GLY A 55 19.60 3.67 -2.55
N PHE A 56 18.35 3.20 -2.40
CA PHE A 56 17.84 2.09 -3.21
C PHE A 56 17.50 2.55 -4.64
N GLU A 57 17.70 1.67 -5.61
CA GLU A 57 17.03 1.77 -6.90
C GLU A 57 15.57 1.32 -6.71
N VAL A 58 14.62 2.24 -6.89
CA VAL A 58 13.20 1.96 -6.63
C VAL A 58 12.44 1.78 -7.93
N ILE A 59 11.91 0.57 -8.13
CA ILE A 59 11.10 0.17 -9.27
C ILE A 59 9.60 0.23 -8.89
N LEU A 60 8.81 0.97 -9.65
CA LEU A 60 7.36 0.95 -9.59
C LEU A 60 6.85 0.09 -10.76
N LEU A 61 6.32 -1.10 -10.43
CA LEU A 61 5.75 -2.02 -11.41
C LEU A 61 4.28 -1.65 -11.65
N GLU A 62 3.98 -1.23 -12.88
CA GLU A 62 2.63 -1.03 -13.39
C GLU A 62 2.02 -2.41 -13.68
N ALA A 63 1.37 -2.99 -12.68
CA ALA A 63 0.87 -4.36 -12.69
C ALA A 63 -0.43 -4.48 -13.52
N ILE A 64 -0.35 -4.18 -14.82
CA ILE A 64 -1.50 -4.15 -15.74
C ILE A 64 -2.15 -5.52 -15.85
N TRP A 65 -1.36 -6.59 -15.99
CA TRP A 65 -1.87 -7.97 -16.02
C TRP A 65 -2.58 -8.34 -14.72
N HIS A 66 -2.03 -7.97 -13.56
CA HIS A 66 -2.63 -8.20 -12.25
C HIS A 66 -3.96 -7.46 -12.11
N ALA A 67 -4.02 -6.19 -12.52
CA ALA A 67 -5.26 -5.42 -12.52
C ALA A 67 -6.31 -6.00 -13.47
N TRP A 68 -5.89 -6.51 -14.64
CA TRP A 68 -6.78 -7.19 -15.59
C TRP A 68 -7.31 -8.51 -15.00
N ILE A 69 -6.44 -9.34 -14.43
CA ILE A 69 -6.81 -10.56 -13.69
C ILE A 69 -7.77 -10.23 -12.54
N ASN A 70 -7.61 -9.08 -11.87
CA ASN A 70 -8.48 -8.66 -10.79
C ASN A 70 -9.75 -7.90 -11.27
N ASP A 71 -10.09 -7.99 -12.56
CA ASP A 71 -11.29 -7.41 -13.18
C ASP A 71 -11.42 -5.88 -13.00
N LYS A 72 -10.30 -5.14 -12.98
CA LYS A 72 -10.29 -3.67 -12.78
C LYS A 72 -10.59 -2.85 -14.05
N GLY A 73 -10.57 -3.49 -15.21
CA GLY A 73 -10.77 -2.87 -16.52
C GLY A 73 -10.10 -3.67 -17.62
N ASP A 74 -10.20 -3.21 -18.86
CA ASP A 74 -9.46 -3.80 -19.99
C ASP A 74 -8.00 -3.29 -20.04
N MET A 75 -7.15 -4.02 -20.77
CA MET A 75 -5.71 -3.74 -20.86
C MET A 75 -5.36 -2.34 -21.38
N ALA A 76 -6.15 -1.78 -22.31
CA ALA A 76 -5.87 -0.46 -22.89
C ALA A 76 -6.20 0.64 -21.87
N THR A 77 -7.38 0.55 -21.27
CA THR A 77 -7.83 1.44 -20.19
C THR A 77 -6.86 1.41 -19.01
N LEU A 78 -6.37 0.22 -18.62
CA LEU A 78 -5.41 0.07 -17.52
C LEU A 78 -4.05 0.72 -17.84
N ALA A 79 -3.57 0.63 -19.09
CA ALA A 79 -2.35 1.30 -19.52
C ALA A 79 -2.47 2.84 -19.48
N GLU A 80 -3.62 3.38 -19.90
CA GLU A 80 -3.89 4.83 -19.76
C GLU A 80 -3.92 5.28 -18.30
N GLN A 81 -4.54 4.48 -17.42
CA GLN A 81 -4.57 4.77 -16.00
C GLN A 81 -3.18 4.68 -15.35
N ALA A 82 -2.34 3.73 -15.79
CA ALA A 82 -0.96 3.60 -15.34
C ALA A 82 -0.16 4.87 -15.64
N ALA A 83 -0.33 5.48 -16.82
CA ALA A 83 0.34 6.72 -17.19
C ALA A 83 -0.01 7.90 -16.25
N LYS A 84 -1.27 8.02 -15.83
CA LYS A 84 -1.70 9.06 -14.87
C LYS A 84 -1.08 8.86 -13.49
N ILE A 85 -0.98 7.61 -13.04
CA ILE A 85 -0.34 7.26 -11.76
C ILE A 85 1.16 7.51 -11.82
N ARG A 86 1.80 7.17 -12.95
CA ARG A 86 3.21 7.46 -13.21
C ARG A 86 3.52 8.95 -13.10
N GLU A 87 2.68 9.79 -13.69
CA GLU A 87 2.83 11.25 -13.59
C GLU A 87 2.77 11.73 -12.13
N LEU A 88 1.76 11.28 -11.37
CA LEU A 88 1.63 11.61 -9.95
C LEU A 88 2.85 11.14 -9.14
N ALA A 89 3.29 9.91 -9.32
CA ALA A 89 4.46 9.36 -8.63
C ALA A 89 5.74 10.11 -9.01
N GLY A 90 5.88 10.53 -10.28
CA GLY A 90 6.99 11.35 -10.75
C GLY A 90 7.08 12.73 -10.08
N ARG A 91 5.94 13.32 -9.68
CA ARG A 91 5.90 14.55 -8.87
C ARG A 91 6.40 14.35 -7.44
N ILE A 92 6.28 13.12 -6.90
CA ILE A 92 6.81 12.76 -5.56
C ILE A 92 8.31 12.47 -5.63
N SER A 93 8.77 11.79 -6.67
CA SER A 93 10.19 11.57 -6.93
C SER A 93 10.46 11.30 -8.41
N SER A 94 11.32 12.13 -9.02
CA SER A 94 11.78 11.92 -10.39
C SER A 94 12.75 10.75 -10.57
N LYS A 95 13.21 10.15 -9.45
CA LYS A 95 14.17 9.04 -9.44
C LYS A 95 13.52 7.66 -9.55
N PHE A 96 12.19 7.57 -9.45
CA PHE A 96 11.49 6.29 -9.62
C PHE A 96 11.72 5.71 -11.01
N LYS A 97 11.88 4.38 -11.08
CA LYS A 97 11.97 3.62 -12.32
C LYS A 97 10.64 2.92 -12.55
N PHE A 98 9.99 3.16 -13.69
CA PHE A 98 8.72 2.52 -14.01
C PHE A 98 8.96 1.30 -14.89
N LYS A 99 8.25 0.21 -14.59
CA LYS A 99 8.24 -1.00 -15.42
C LYS A 99 6.79 -1.33 -15.77
N ASP A 100 6.54 -1.50 -17.07
CA ASP A 100 5.24 -1.93 -17.56
C ASP A 100 5.12 -3.44 -17.40
N GLY A 101 4.09 -3.93 -16.71
CA GLY A 101 3.87 -5.37 -16.54
C GLY A 101 3.67 -6.12 -17.86
N ARG A 102 3.30 -5.43 -18.94
CA ARG A 102 3.22 -6.02 -20.29
C ARG A 102 4.59 -6.37 -20.86
N ASP A 103 5.62 -5.58 -20.53
CA ASP A 103 6.99 -5.86 -20.97
C ASP A 103 7.52 -7.13 -20.31
N LEU A 104 7.24 -7.33 -19.02
CA LEU A 104 7.59 -8.56 -18.29
C LEU A 104 6.89 -9.77 -18.92
N ALA A 105 5.58 -9.67 -19.15
CA ALA A 105 4.78 -10.73 -19.73
C ALA A 105 5.13 -11.05 -21.20
N SER A 106 5.85 -10.17 -21.90
CA SER A 106 6.31 -10.42 -23.27
C SER A 106 7.51 -11.37 -23.35
N ASP A 107 8.22 -11.57 -22.24
CA ASP A 107 9.39 -12.45 -22.15
C ASP A 107 8.98 -13.90 -21.79
N PRO A 108 9.32 -14.92 -22.61
CA PRO A 108 9.10 -16.32 -22.26
C PRO A 108 9.74 -16.75 -20.92
N HIS A 109 10.87 -16.15 -20.54
CA HIS A 109 11.55 -16.45 -19.27
C HIS A 109 10.71 -16.04 -18.05
N TYR A 110 9.90 -14.98 -18.16
CA TYR A 110 8.96 -14.61 -17.12
C TYR A 110 7.96 -15.73 -16.84
N TRP A 111 7.39 -16.33 -17.89
CA TRP A 111 6.42 -17.42 -17.75
C TRP A 111 7.06 -18.73 -17.26
N GLU A 112 8.30 -19.01 -17.66
CA GLU A 112 9.08 -20.11 -17.07
C GLU A 112 9.16 -19.96 -15.54
N LEU A 113 9.48 -18.75 -15.08
CA LEU A 113 9.58 -18.43 -13.67
C LEU A 113 8.21 -18.55 -12.95
N VAL A 114 7.11 -18.07 -13.55
CA VAL A 114 5.74 -18.26 -13.02
C VAL A 114 5.43 -19.75 -12.83
N VAL A 115 5.80 -20.60 -13.81
CA VAL A 115 5.61 -22.06 -13.72
C VAL A 115 6.49 -22.64 -12.61
N ARG A 116 7.75 -22.23 -12.49
CA ARG A 116 8.65 -22.70 -11.42
C ARG A 116 8.13 -22.33 -10.03
N VAL A 117 7.64 -21.11 -9.85
CA VAL A 117 6.98 -20.66 -8.62
C VAL A 117 5.77 -21.53 -8.31
N SER A 118 4.92 -21.77 -9.30
CA SER A 118 3.71 -22.60 -9.15
C SER A 118 4.05 -24.05 -8.77
N LYS A 119 5.16 -24.61 -9.29
CA LYS A 119 5.64 -25.96 -8.92
C LYS A 119 6.24 -26.02 -7.51
N ALA A 120 6.72 -24.89 -6.98
CA ALA A 120 7.30 -24.79 -5.64
C ALA A 120 6.27 -24.48 -4.53
N ALA A 121 5.02 -24.16 -4.89
CA ALA A 121 3.94 -23.84 -3.95
C ALA A 121 2.77 -24.83 -4.08
N SER A 122 2.18 -25.24 -2.97
CA SER A 122 0.94 -26.02 -3.01
C SER A 122 -0.25 -25.11 -3.33
N LEU A 123 -1.31 -25.67 -3.93
CA LEU A 123 -2.54 -24.93 -4.19
C LEU A 123 -3.11 -24.27 -2.93
N ALA A 124 -3.06 -24.96 -1.79
CA ALA A 124 -3.49 -24.40 -0.50
C ALA A 124 -2.67 -23.17 -0.10
N ARG A 125 -1.36 -23.15 -0.39
CA ARG A 125 -0.49 -22.00 -0.10
C ARG A 125 -0.82 -20.82 -1.01
N ILE A 126 -1.08 -21.07 -2.29
CA ILE A 126 -1.54 -20.04 -3.25
C ILE A 126 -2.87 -19.45 -2.79
N ARG A 127 -3.85 -20.28 -2.41
CA ARG A 127 -5.17 -19.82 -1.94
C ARG A 127 -5.09 -18.89 -0.72
N ARG A 128 -4.19 -19.17 0.23
CA ARG A 128 -3.99 -18.29 1.39
C ARG A 128 -3.47 -16.90 1.04
N ALA A 129 -2.81 -16.74 -0.11
CA ALA A 129 -2.31 -15.45 -0.56
C ALA A 129 -3.36 -14.62 -1.32
N ILE A 130 -4.54 -15.16 -1.63
CA ILE A 130 -5.58 -14.44 -2.40
C ILE A 130 -6.04 -13.11 -1.80
N PRO A 131 -6.10 -12.91 -0.46
CA PRO A 131 -6.47 -11.61 0.11
C PRO A 131 -5.67 -10.40 -0.41
N ILE A 132 -4.45 -10.60 -0.95
CA ILE A 132 -3.61 -9.54 -1.54
C ILE A 132 -4.32 -8.74 -2.65
N MET A 133 -5.30 -9.34 -3.34
CA MET A 133 -6.08 -8.69 -4.40
C MET A 133 -7.37 -8.02 -3.89
N GLY A 134 -7.57 -7.98 -2.56
CA GLY A 134 -8.76 -7.41 -1.90
C GLY A 134 -10.00 -8.30 -2.01
N ARG A 135 -9.81 -9.61 -2.12
CA ARG A 135 -10.89 -10.62 -2.26
C ARG A 135 -10.85 -11.63 -1.11
N ARG A 136 -11.98 -12.26 -0.83
CA ARG A 136 -12.08 -13.33 0.18
C ARG A 136 -11.61 -14.68 -0.38
N GLN A 137 -11.13 -15.58 0.47
CA GLN A 137 -10.67 -16.92 0.02
C GLN A 137 -11.84 -17.82 -0.45
N GLU A 138 -13.05 -17.51 0.02
CA GLU A 138 -14.29 -18.17 -0.38
C GLU A 138 -14.83 -17.63 -1.71
N GLU A 139 -14.41 -16.43 -2.14
CA GLU A 139 -14.73 -15.85 -3.45
C GLU A 139 -13.89 -16.47 -4.59
N VAL A 140 -13.11 -17.51 -4.30
CA VAL A 140 -12.21 -18.18 -5.27
C VAL A 140 -12.97 -19.15 -6.18
N GLU A 141 -14.28 -19.29 -6.00
CA GLU A 141 -15.15 -19.95 -6.98
C GLU A 141 -15.33 -19.15 -8.28
N LEU A 142 -14.78 -17.94 -8.37
CA LEU A 142 -15.07 -17.00 -9.46
C LEU A 142 -14.38 -17.35 -10.79
N ASP A 143 -13.07 -17.58 -10.83
CA ASP A 143 -12.36 -18.11 -12.02
C ASP A 143 -10.88 -18.45 -11.74
N PHE A 144 -10.27 -19.33 -12.57
CA PHE A 144 -8.90 -19.84 -12.37
C PHE A 144 -7.81 -18.75 -12.46
N SER A 145 -8.05 -17.62 -13.14
CA SER A 145 -7.05 -16.56 -13.27
C SER A 145 -6.60 -16.01 -11.91
N LYS A 146 -7.47 -16.03 -10.90
CA LYS A 146 -7.16 -15.58 -9.54
C LYS A 146 -6.07 -16.41 -8.86
N LEU A 147 -5.86 -17.65 -9.30
CA LEU A 147 -4.75 -18.50 -8.84
C LEU A 147 -3.43 -18.18 -9.52
N LEU A 148 -3.46 -17.57 -10.72
CA LEU A 148 -2.25 -17.10 -11.41
C LEU A 148 -1.66 -15.88 -10.71
N TYR A 149 -2.51 -15.02 -10.15
CA TYR A 149 -2.11 -13.74 -9.56
C TYR A 149 -0.98 -13.88 -8.51
N PRO A 150 -1.09 -14.71 -7.45
CA PRO A 150 0.00 -14.81 -6.47
C PRO A 150 1.29 -15.37 -7.06
N ALA A 151 1.19 -16.30 -8.02
CA ALA A 151 2.36 -16.86 -8.68
C ALA A 151 3.07 -15.82 -9.55
N MET A 152 2.31 -14.99 -10.28
CA MET A 152 2.82 -13.85 -11.05
C MET A 152 3.47 -12.80 -10.14
N GLN A 153 2.83 -12.40 -9.05
CA GLN A 153 3.40 -11.43 -8.12
C GLN A 153 4.73 -11.90 -7.50
N VAL A 154 4.85 -13.19 -7.20
CA VAL A 154 6.11 -13.77 -6.71
C VAL A 154 7.15 -13.86 -7.84
N ALA A 155 6.74 -14.20 -9.06
CA ALA A 155 7.62 -14.17 -10.21
C ALA A 155 8.15 -12.75 -10.50
N ASP A 156 7.33 -11.71 -10.35
CA ASP A 156 7.76 -10.31 -10.54
C ASP A 156 8.96 -9.96 -9.65
N ILE A 157 8.94 -10.40 -8.39
CA ILE A 157 10.02 -10.17 -7.41
C ILE A 157 11.34 -10.77 -7.90
N PHE A 158 11.32 -12.01 -8.38
CA PHE A 158 12.54 -12.67 -8.83
C PHE A 158 12.99 -12.18 -10.21
N TYR A 159 12.04 -11.94 -11.11
CA TYR A 159 12.32 -11.47 -12.47
C TYR A 159 12.96 -10.08 -12.47
N LEU A 160 12.49 -9.18 -11.59
CA LEU A 160 13.07 -7.86 -11.40
C LEU A 160 14.31 -7.86 -10.49
N ASP A 161 14.74 -9.04 -10.02
CA ASP A 161 15.90 -9.24 -9.14
C ASP A 161 15.84 -8.32 -7.90
N VAL A 162 14.68 -8.30 -7.25
CA VAL A 162 14.37 -7.42 -6.11
C VAL A 162 15.11 -7.87 -4.84
N ASP A 163 15.75 -6.92 -4.16
CA ASP A 163 16.34 -7.12 -2.83
C ASP A 163 15.32 -6.89 -1.71
N VAL A 164 14.48 -5.84 -1.87
CA VAL A 164 13.47 -5.41 -0.90
C VAL A 164 12.11 -5.17 -1.56
N ALA A 165 11.11 -5.98 -1.20
CA ALA A 165 9.73 -5.83 -1.62
C ALA A 165 8.97 -4.87 -0.70
N LEU A 166 8.54 -3.72 -1.22
CA LEU A 166 7.68 -2.76 -0.54
C LEU A 166 6.21 -3.06 -0.88
N GLY A 167 5.35 -3.04 0.12
CA GLY A 167 3.90 -3.14 -0.08
C GLY A 167 3.12 -2.67 1.14
N GLY A 168 1.79 -2.58 1.03
CA GLY A 168 0.94 -2.50 2.21
C GLY A 168 1.00 -3.78 3.03
N LEU A 169 0.53 -3.74 4.28
CA LEU A 169 0.44 -4.95 5.12
C LEU A 169 -0.43 -6.06 4.49
N ASP A 170 -1.37 -5.70 3.62
CA ASP A 170 -2.19 -6.60 2.83
C ASP A 170 -1.37 -7.44 1.83
N GLN A 171 -0.16 -7.02 1.45
CA GLN A 171 0.73 -7.75 0.53
C GLN A 171 1.61 -8.79 1.24
N ARG A 172 1.57 -8.84 2.58
CA ARG A 172 2.45 -9.66 3.41
C ARG A 172 2.48 -11.12 2.99
N ARG A 173 1.33 -11.70 2.64
CA ARG A 173 1.23 -13.12 2.28
C ARG A 173 1.94 -13.48 0.99
N ALA A 174 1.88 -12.61 -0.03
CA ALA A 174 2.64 -12.81 -1.26
C ALA A 174 4.14 -12.66 -1.01
N HIS A 175 4.55 -11.71 -0.18
CA HIS A 175 5.95 -11.54 0.18
C HIS A 175 6.51 -12.73 0.97
N MET A 176 5.74 -13.27 1.92
CA MET A 176 6.12 -14.50 2.63
C MET A 176 6.16 -15.71 1.69
N LEU A 177 5.24 -15.80 0.73
CA LEU A 177 5.29 -16.83 -0.32
C LEU A 177 6.57 -16.70 -1.16
N ALA A 178 6.96 -15.49 -1.55
CA ALA A 178 8.21 -15.26 -2.28
C ALA A 178 9.42 -15.74 -1.47
N ARG A 179 9.47 -15.46 -0.16
CA ARG A 179 10.55 -15.95 0.70
C ARG A 179 10.62 -17.47 0.78
N ASP A 180 9.48 -18.15 0.90
CA ASP A 180 9.40 -19.62 0.95
C ASP A 180 9.83 -20.25 -0.39
N VAL A 181 9.39 -19.65 -1.51
CA VAL A 181 9.68 -20.15 -2.86
C VAL A 181 11.14 -19.91 -3.22
N ALA A 182 11.72 -18.77 -2.82
CA ALA A 182 13.13 -18.46 -3.08
C ALA A 182 14.05 -19.57 -2.56
N GLU A 183 13.78 -20.06 -1.35
CA GLU A 183 14.56 -21.11 -0.69
C GLU A 183 14.49 -22.43 -1.45
N LYS A 184 13.30 -22.83 -1.91
CA LYS A 184 13.11 -24.07 -2.69
C LYS A 184 13.73 -24.02 -4.07
N LEU A 185 13.75 -22.83 -4.69
CA LEU A 185 14.26 -22.63 -6.05
C LEU A 185 15.74 -22.21 -6.09
N GLY A 186 16.38 -22.03 -4.93
CA GLY A 186 17.77 -21.55 -4.84
C GLY A 186 17.94 -20.12 -5.35
N LEU A 187 16.90 -19.30 -5.26
CA LEU A 187 16.89 -17.90 -5.71
C LEU A 187 17.22 -16.95 -4.56
N LYS A 188 17.60 -15.71 -4.90
CA LYS A 188 17.83 -14.64 -3.94
C LYS A 188 16.56 -14.41 -3.10
N LYS A 189 16.67 -14.52 -1.78
CA LYS A 189 15.54 -14.32 -0.85
C LYS A 189 15.26 -12.82 -0.68
N PRO A 190 14.08 -12.31 -1.09
CA PRO A 190 13.75 -10.89 -0.92
C PRO A 190 13.47 -10.59 0.54
N SER A 191 13.82 -9.39 1.00
CA SER A 191 13.32 -8.84 2.26
C SER A 191 12.07 -8.01 1.98
N SER A 192 11.32 -7.62 3.01
CA SER A 192 10.05 -6.92 2.80
C SER A 192 9.83 -5.80 3.80
N ILE A 193 9.25 -4.70 3.31
CA ILE A 193 8.81 -3.56 4.11
C ILE A 193 7.30 -3.43 3.90
N HIS A 194 6.54 -3.47 5.01
CA HIS A 194 5.10 -3.31 4.96
C HIS A 194 4.68 -1.96 5.54
N THR A 195 3.96 -1.17 4.76
CA THR A 195 3.39 0.12 5.19
C THR A 195 2.04 -0.06 5.87
N PRO A 196 1.63 0.88 6.73
CA PRO A 196 0.26 0.90 7.23
C PRO A 196 -0.72 1.12 6.09
N ILE A 197 -1.96 0.67 6.32
CA ILE A 197 -3.08 0.83 5.40
C ILE A 197 -4.09 1.74 6.07
N ILE A 198 -4.51 2.79 5.36
CA ILE A 198 -5.58 3.66 5.83
C ILE A 198 -6.92 2.97 5.56
N THR A 199 -7.69 2.81 6.62
CA THR A 199 -9.02 2.21 6.62
C THR A 199 -9.99 3.07 5.81
N SER A 200 -11.05 2.45 5.29
CA SER A 200 -12.22 3.10 4.71
C SER A 200 -12.72 4.25 5.59
N LEU A 201 -13.19 5.34 4.99
CA LEU A 201 -13.81 6.46 5.72
C LEU A 201 -15.03 6.03 6.54
N THR A 202 -15.64 4.88 6.26
CA THR A 202 -16.75 4.31 7.07
C THR A 202 -16.28 3.52 8.29
N GLY A 203 -14.97 3.34 8.48
CA GLY A 203 -14.41 2.38 9.42
C GLY A 203 -14.67 0.92 9.00
N VAL A 204 -14.39 -0.01 9.92
CA VAL A 204 -14.61 -1.46 9.74
C VAL A 204 -16.03 -1.94 10.08
N GLY A 205 -16.89 -1.04 10.59
CA GLY A 205 -18.25 -1.38 11.06
C GLY A 205 -18.26 -2.22 12.35
N ARG A 206 -19.46 -2.50 12.90
CA ARG A 206 -19.63 -3.33 14.12
C ARG A 206 -19.48 -4.84 13.91
N MET A 207 -19.07 -5.28 12.73
CA MET A 207 -19.05 -6.70 12.37
C MET A 207 -17.80 -7.03 11.58
N GLU A 208 -16.78 -7.52 12.30
CA GLU A 208 -16.16 -8.82 12.04
C GLU A 208 -15.45 -9.27 13.32
N GLY A 209 -16.02 -10.28 13.96
CA GLY A 209 -15.50 -10.88 15.19
C GLY A 209 -14.25 -11.73 14.93
N SER A 210 -13.21 -11.45 15.71
CA SER A 210 -12.30 -12.37 16.41
C SER A 210 -11.68 -13.61 15.72
N SER A 211 -11.74 -13.79 14.40
CA SER A 211 -11.09 -14.96 13.75
C SER A 211 -10.19 -14.67 12.54
N ARG A 212 -10.06 -13.41 12.09
CA ARG A 212 -9.24 -13.06 10.91
C ARG A 212 -7.93 -12.39 11.28
N GLU A 213 -6.90 -12.65 10.48
CA GLU A 213 -5.60 -11.98 10.62
C GLU A 213 -5.71 -10.50 10.17
N LEU A 214 -4.91 -9.63 10.78
CA LEU A 214 -4.98 -8.18 10.58
C LEU A 214 -4.79 -7.75 9.12
N ASP A 215 -3.91 -8.44 8.38
CA ASP A 215 -3.67 -8.20 6.96
C ASP A 215 -4.92 -8.47 6.11
N GLU A 216 -5.69 -9.53 6.41
CA GLU A 216 -6.96 -9.84 5.74
C GLU A 216 -8.02 -8.79 6.03
N VAL A 217 -8.15 -8.34 7.28
CA VAL A 217 -9.10 -7.28 7.65
C VAL A 217 -8.77 -5.98 6.91
N LEU A 218 -7.50 -5.56 6.93
CA LEU A 218 -7.09 -4.35 6.22
C LEU A 218 -7.26 -4.46 4.70
N ALA A 219 -7.04 -5.64 4.12
CA ALA A 219 -7.28 -5.86 2.69
C ALA A 219 -8.76 -5.64 2.28
N LEU A 220 -9.70 -6.00 3.16
CA LEU A 220 -11.15 -5.89 2.92
C LEU A 220 -11.71 -4.50 3.21
N TYR A 221 -11.18 -3.82 4.23
CA TYR A 221 -11.72 -2.56 4.73
C TYR A 221 -10.85 -1.34 4.42
N LYS A 222 -9.85 -1.46 3.54
CA LYS A 222 -9.10 -0.30 3.01
C LYS A 222 -9.98 0.62 2.17
N MET A 223 -9.56 1.87 2.03
CA MET A 223 -10.13 2.78 1.03
C MET A 223 -10.15 2.11 -0.35
N SER A 224 -11.28 2.20 -1.05
CA SER A 224 -11.46 1.56 -2.36
C SER A 224 -12.25 2.44 -3.32
N LYS A 225 -11.86 2.39 -4.59
CA LYS A 225 -12.57 3.06 -5.68
C LYS A 225 -14.00 2.54 -5.87
N SER A 226 -14.25 1.25 -5.58
CA SER A 226 -15.57 0.63 -5.75
C SER A 226 -16.66 1.23 -4.85
N ARG A 227 -16.28 2.00 -3.83
CA ARG A 227 -17.20 2.72 -2.95
C ARG A 227 -16.74 4.18 -2.82
N PRO A 228 -17.10 5.08 -3.75
CA PRO A 228 -16.53 6.43 -3.80
C PRO A 228 -16.72 7.28 -2.54
N GLY A 229 -17.79 7.05 -1.76
CA GLY A 229 -18.02 7.71 -0.48
C GLY A 229 -17.10 7.23 0.67
N THR A 230 -16.29 6.20 0.42
CA THR A 230 -15.41 5.58 1.42
C THR A 230 -13.94 5.97 1.28
N ALA A 231 -13.61 6.82 0.30
CA ALA A 231 -12.24 7.18 -0.03
C ALA A 231 -12.12 8.66 -0.42
N ILE A 232 -10.98 9.26 -0.05
CA ILE A 232 -10.56 10.59 -0.51
C ILE A 232 -9.60 10.38 -1.67
N TYR A 233 -9.87 10.99 -2.82
CA TYR A 233 -9.04 10.90 -4.02
C TYR A 233 -8.06 12.06 -4.11
N VAL A 234 -6.92 11.81 -4.76
CA VAL A 234 -5.92 12.87 -5.02
C VAL A 234 -6.46 14.00 -5.91
N THR A 235 -7.54 13.73 -6.64
CA THR A 235 -8.24 14.69 -7.51
C THR A 235 -9.39 15.42 -6.83
N ASP A 236 -9.80 15.04 -5.61
CA ASP A 236 -10.95 15.65 -4.92
C ASP A 236 -10.70 17.14 -4.64
N THR A 237 -11.68 18.02 -4.88
CA THR A 237 -11.55 19.45 -4.53
C THR A 237 -11.45 19.66 -3.01
N PRO A 238 -10.96 20.82 -2.53
CA PRO A 238 -10.95 21.13 -1.09
C PRO A 238 -12.32 20.94 -0.42
N GLU A 239 -13.40 21.29 -1.11
CA GLU A 239 -14.78 21.12 -0.64
C GLU A 239 -15.17 19.65 -0.53
N GLU A 240 -14.78 18.82 -1.51
CA GLU A 240 -15.02 17.37 -1.48
C GLU A 240 -14.23 16.68 -0.37
N ILE A 241 -12.95 17.05 -0.19
CA ILE A 241 -12.10 16.57 0.92
C ILE A 241 -12.76 16.91 2.25
N SER A 242 -13.14 18.17 2.44
CA SER A 242 -13.81 18.64 3.66
C SER A 242 -15.08 17.82 3.93
N LYS A 243 -15.97 17.71 2.95
CA LYS A 243 -17.22 16.94 3.08
C LYS A 243 -16.96 15.47 3.47
N LYS A 244 -15.98 14.83 2.84
CA LYS A 244 -15.65 13.42 3.08
C LYS A 244 -15.04 13.20 4.47
N VAL A 245 -14.09 14.03 4.88
CA VAL A 245 -13.48 13.95 6.23
C VAL A 245 -14.51 14.23 7.32
N TRP A 246 -15.38 15.23 7.12
CA TRP A 246 -16.45 15.53 8.08
C TRP A 246 -17.46 14.39 8.21
N SER A 247 -17.72 13.64 7.14
CA SER A 247 -18.60 12.47 7.15
C SER A 247 -17.92 11.18 7.63
N ALA A 248 -16.59 11.18 7.77
CA ALA A 248 -15.83 9.99 8.10
C ALA A 248 -16.06 9.53 9.54
N TYR A 249 -15.95 8.21 9.75
CA TYR A 249 -15.88 7.56 11.05
C TYR A 249 -14.67 8.10 11.83
N CYS A 250 -14.93 8.60 13.04
CA CYS A 250 -13.92 9.22 13.91
C CYS A 250 -14.41 9.14 15.37
N PRO A 251 -14.47 7.92 15.94
CA PRO A 251 -14.93 7.70 17.31
C PRO A 251 -14.02 8.44 18.31
N PRO A 252 -14.59 9.12 19.32
CA PRO A 252 -13.77 9.76 20.34
C PRO A 252 -12.93 8.71 21.09
N ASN A 253 -11.69 9.08 21.40
CA ASN A 253 -10.76 8.28 22.22
C ASN A 253 -10.30 6.94 21.62
N GLU A 254 -10.64 6.64 20.37
CA GLU A 254 -10.30 5.38 19.70
C GLU A 254 -9.46 5.63 18.45
N THR A 255 -8.26 5.06 18.40
CA THR A 255 -7.30 5.25 17.30
C THR A 255 -7.27 4.08 16.33
N GLU A 256 -7.77 2.92 16.76
CA GLU A 256 -7.77 1.69 15.96
C GLU A 256 -8.90 1.77 14.93
N PHE A 257 -8.57 1.48 13.66
CA PHE A 257 -9.51 1.59 12.54
C PHE A 257 -10.23 2.95 12.44
N ASN A 258 -9.57 4.02 12.92
CA ASN A 258 -10.07 5.38 12.86
C ASN A 258 -9.44 6.10 11.65
N PRO A 259 -10.12 6.16 10.50
CA PRO A 259 -9.52 6.66 9.26
C PRO A 259 -9.04 8.11 9.35
N VAL A 260 -9.68 8.95 10.17
CA VAL A 260 -9.26 10.34 10.36
C VAL A 260 -7.95 10.40 11.15
N TYR A 261 -7.84 9.61 12.23
CA TYR A 261 -6.58 9.48 12.96
C TYR A 261 -5.48 8.88 12.08
N GLU A 262 -5.78 7.85 11.31
CA GLU A 262 -4.82 7.19 10.42
C GLU A 262 -4.30 8.12 9.31
N LEU A 263 -5.14 9.00 8.76
CA LEU A 263 -4.71 10.05 7.83
C LEU A 263 -3.69 11.00 8.47
N ALA A 264 -3.93 11.42 9.71
CA ALA A 264 -2.98 12.23 10.46
C ALA A 264 -1.68 11.46 10.75
N ALA A 265 -1.80 10.26 11.30
CA ALA A 265 -0.70 9.46 11.83
C ALA A 265 0.19 8.83 10.76
N TYR A 266 -0.40 8.36 9.66
CA TYR A 266 0.32 7.56 8.65
C TYR A 266 0.67 8.35 7.39
N LEU A 267 0.02 9.49 7.14
CA LEU A 267 0.27 10.31 5.96
C LEU A 267 0.76 11.72 6.31
N LEU A 268 -0.03 12.49 7.07
CA LEU A 268 0.26 13.91 7.28
C LEU A 268 1.52 14.12 8.14
N ILE A 269 1.53 13.59 9.37
CA ILE A 269 2.66 13.78 10.28
C ILE A 269 3.99 13.26 9.69
N PRO A 270 4.06 12.02 9.15
CA PRO A 270 5.33 11.47 8.68
C PRO A 270 5.90 12.15 7.44
N TYR A 271 5.05 12.70 6.56
CA TYR A 271 5.47 13.11 5.21
C TYR A 271 5.16 14.57 4.84
N HIS A 272 4.27 15.23 5.59
CA HIS A 272 3.89 16.63 5.39
C HIS A 272 4.29 17.54 6.55
N GLY A 273 4.88 16.97 7.61
CA GLY A 273 5.41 17.69 8.76
C GLY A 273 4.44 17.71 9.94
N PRO A 274 4.79 18.44 11.01
CA PRO A 274 4.01 18.46 12.24
C PRO A 274 2.59 18.95 11.99
N LEU A 275 1.62 18.31 12.66
CA LEU A 275 0.21 18.63 12.51
C LEU A 275 -0.28 19.44 13.70
N GLU A 276 -0.88 20.59 13.44
CA GLU A 276 -1.56 21.41 14.46
C GLU A 276 -3.00 20.91 14.65
N VAL A 277 -3.35 20.45 15.84
CA VAL A 277 -4.70 19.97 16.17
C VAL A 277 -5.19 20.62 17.45
N GLY A 278 -6.23 21.45 17.35
CA GLY A 278 -6.83 22.10 18.51
C GLY A 278 -5.87 23.00 19.30
N GLY A 279 -4.92 23.65 18.61
CA GLY A 279 -3.90 24.51 19.23
C GLY A 279 -2.71 23.77 19.83
N ARG A 280 -2.58 22.46 19.59
CA ARG A 280 -1.42 21.64 19.96
C ARG A 280 -0.70 21.16 18.70
N ARG A 281 0.63 21.18 18.74
CA ARG A 281 1.49 20.70 17.66
C ARG A 281 1.97 19.28 17.90
N TYR A 282 1.75 18.40 16.94
CA TYR A 282 2.17 17.00 17.01
C TYR A 282 3.27 16.69 15.99
N GLU A 283 4.45 16.34 16.50
CA GLU A 283 5.63 15.97 15.70
C GLU A 283 5.62 14.48 15.31
N ASP A 284 4.87 13.65 16.06
CA ASP A 284 4.81 12.22 15.84
C ASP A 284 3.39 11.66 16.11
N ALA A 285 3.11 10.49 15.52
CA ALA A 285 1.82 9.83 15.68
C ALA A 285 1.55 9.35 17.12
N LYS A 286 2.60 9.13 17.92
CA LYS A 286 2.50 8.56 19.28
C LYS A 286 1.95 9.58 20.27
N SER A 287 2.43 10.82 20.21
CA SER A 287 1.95 11.96 20.99
C SER A 287 0.49 12.28 20.63
N LEU A 288 0.14 12.31 19.34
CA LEU A 288 -1.25 12.49 18.90
C LEU A 288 -2.15 11.36 19.43
N ALA A 289 -1.67 10.11 19.39
CA ALA A 289 -2.43 8.95 19.89
C ALA A 289 -2.73 9.08 21.39
N ALA A 290 -1.75 9.49 22.18
CA ALA A 290 -1.90 9.64 23.63
C ALA A 290 -2.96 10.69 23.96
N ASP A 291 -2.89 11.87 23.35
CA ASP A 291 -3.83 12.96 23.60
C ASP A 291 -5.23 12.68 23.05
N TYR A 292 -5.34 11.98 21.91
CA TYR A 292 -6.64 11.57 21.37
C TYR A 292 -7.32 10.54 22.29
N ARG A 293 -6.60 9.49 22.72
CA ARG A 293 -7.13 8.48 23.66
C ARG A 293 -7.49 9.08 25.03
N ALA A 294 -6.74 10.07 25.49
CA ALA A 294 -7.04 10.79 26.73
C ALA A 294 -8.20 11.80 26.61
N GLY A 295 -8.70 12.09 25.41
CA GLY A 295 -9.77 13.05 25.17
C GLY A 295 -9.34 14.50 25.17
N SER A 296 -8.02 14.76 25.18
CA SER A 296 -7.45 16.10 25.02
C SER A 296 -7.64 16.62 23.60
N VAL A 297 -7.70 15.74 22.60
CA VAL A 297 -8.07 16.07 21.21
C VAL A 297 -9.46 15.57 20.92
N GLN A 298 -10.33 16.49 20.46
CA GLN A 298 -11.71 16.17 20.10
C GLN A 298 -11.80 15.76 18.62
N PRO A 299 -12.70 14.83 18.24
CA PRO A 299 -12.88 14.40 16.85
C PRO A 299 -13.05 15.54 15.85
N GLN A 300 -13.77 16.60 16.21
CA GLN A 300 -13.99 17.77 15.35
C GLN A 300 -12.69 18.53 15.06
N THR A 301 -11.85 18.72 16.08
CA THR A 301 -10.56 19.40 15.92
C THR A 301 -9.59 18.57 15.07
N LEU A 302 -9.59 17.25 15.24
CA LEU A 302 -8.80 16.33 14.42
C LEU A 302 -9.28 16.33 12.97
N LYS A 303 -10.59 16.27 12.73
CA LYS A 303 -11.18 16.36 11.39
C LYS A 303 -10.76 17.64 10.67
N GLN A 304 -10.86 18.79 11.34
CA GLN A 304 -10.46 20.07 10.75
C GLN A 304 -8.97 20.07 10.38
N ALA A 305 -8.08 19.66 11.29
CA ALA A 305 -6.66 19.60 11.03
C ALA A 305 -6.31 18.67 9.86
N VAL A 306 -7.00 17.52 9.74
CA VAL A 306 -6.82 16.59 8.62
C VAL A 306 -7.28 17.19 7.30
N VAL A 307 -8.39 17.95 7.28
CA VAL A 307 -8.83 18.67 6.08
C VAL A 307 -7.76 19.64 5.62
N ASP A 308 -7.29 20.50 6.53
CA ASP A 308 -6.30 21.53 6.21
C ASP A 308 -4.97 20.91 5.74
N GLY A 309 -4.53 19.85 6.42
CA GLY A 309 -3.34 19.10 6.06
C GLY A 309 -3.45 18.42 4.69
N LEU A 310 -4.58 17.77 4.38
CA LEU A 310 -4.79 17.11 3.09
C LEU A 310 -4.90 18.12 1.93
N VAL A 311 -5.61 19.24 2.13
CA VAL A 311 -5.72 20.30 1.12
C VAL A 311 -4.33 20.86 0.80
N SER A 312 -3.53 21.17 1.82
CA SER A 312 -2.16 21.64 1.65
C SER A 312 -1.26 20.61 0.97
N ALA A 313 -1.36 19.33 1.39
CA ALA A 313 -0.61 18.22 0.81
C ALA A 313 -0.91 18.03 -0.69
N LEU A 314 -2.19 18.01 -1.06
CA LEU A 314 -2.61 17.76 -2.44
C LEU A 314 -2.38 18.96 -3.35
N ALA A 315 -2.40 20.19 -2.83
CA ALA A 315 -2.06 21.38 -3.62
C ALA A 315 -0.63 21.31 -4.18
N LYS A 316 0.32 20.66 -3.48
CA LYS A 316 1.71 20.47 -3.94
C LYS A 316 1.84 19.40 -5.02
N LEU A 317 0.83 18.56 -5.19
CA LEU A 317 0.82 17.44 -6.14
C LEU A 317 -0.03 17.72 -7.38
N ARG A 318 -0.63 18.91 -7.49
CA ARG A 318 -1.46 19.35 -8.62
C ARG A 318 -0.66 20.04 -9.71
#